data_AF-A0A969Y3Q6-F1
#
_entry.id   AF-A0A969Y3Q6-F1
#
_cell.length_a   1.000
_cell.length_b   1.000
_cell.length_c   1.000
_cell.angle_alpha   90.00
_cell.angle_beta   90.00
_cell.angle_gamma   90.00
#
_symmetry.space_group_name_H-M   'P 1'
#
loop_
_entity.id
_entity.type
_entity.pdbx_description
1 polymer ?
#
loop_
_entity_poly.entity_id
_entity_poly.type
_entity_poly.pdbx_seq_one_letter_code
_entity_poly.pdbx_strand_id
1 'polypeptide(L)' 'MKTNGIDAEQLIFDRSCHSVEEAAQAAQVQPEDFVKNICLIDADGNLIVAIVKGEDRVSTKRVGKALGIEPPE' A
#
# COMPACT_ATOMS: atom_id res chain seq x y z
N MET A 1 4.29 11.89 -11.99
CA MET A 1 5.62 12.26 -11.46
C MET A 1 6.09 13.61 -11.99
N LYS A 2 6.20 13.80 -13.31
CA LYS A 2 6.66 15.07 -13.91
C LYS A 2 5.83 16.33 -13.58
N THR A 3 4.52 16.19 -13.34
CA THR A 3 3.63 17.35 -13.12
C THR A 3 3.83 18.06 -11.78
N ASN A 4 4.44 17.39 -10.79
CA ASN A 4 4.67 17.96 -9.45
C ASN A 4 6.17 18.01 -9.09
N GLY A 5 7.08 17.83 -10.05
CA GLY A 5 8.52 17.81 -9.80
C GLY A 5 8.98 16.66 -8.90
N ILE A 6 8.25 15.55 -8.85
CA ILE A 6 8.64 14.37 -8.06
C ILE A 6 9.72 13.61 -8.83
N ASP A 7 10.90 13.50 -8.22
CA ASP A 7 12.01 12.69 -8.72
C ASP A 7 11.73 11.21 -8.46
N ALA A 8 11.32 10.51 -9.50
CA ALA A 8 11.02 9.08 -9.43
C ALA A 8 11.03 8.45 -10.83
N GLU A 9 11.28 7.14 -10.84
CA GLU A 9 11.40 6.31 -12.03
C GLU A 9 10.28 5.26 -12.07
N GLN A 10 9.82 4.91 -13.28
CA GLN A 10 8.94 3.76 -13.49
C GLN A 10 9.75 2.59 -14.01
N LEU A 11 9.85 1.53 -13.22
CA LEU A 11 10.43 0.26 -13.64
C LEU A 11 9.32 -0.64 -14.20
N ILE A 12 9.60 -1.28 -15.34
CA ILE A 12 8.66 -2.18 -16.02
C ILE A 12 9.26 -3.58 -16.04
N PHE A 13 8.49 -4.55 -15.55
CA PHE A 13 8.86 -5.97 -15.50
C PHE A 13 7.96 -6.78 -16.44
N ASP A 14 8.44 -7.94 -16.88
CA ASP A 14 7.78 -8.82 -17.86
C ASP A 14 6.89 -9.89 -17.23
N ARG A 15 6.84 -9.96 -15.90
CA ARG A 15 5.99 -10.88 -15.12
C ARG A 15 4.92 -10.13 -14.34
N SER A 16 3.73 -10.76 -14.26
CA SER A 16 2.72 -10.36 -13.28
C SER A 16 3.16 -10.80 -11.88
N CYS A 17 2.89 -9.97 -10.89
CA CYS A 17 3.16 -10.26 -9.48
C CYS A 17 1.84 -10.12 -8.70
N HIS A 18 1.53 -11.10 -7.87
CA HIS A 18 0.30 -11.18 -7.07
C HIS A 18 0.57 -11.14 -5.56
N SER A 19 1.84 -11.07 -5.16
CA SER A 19 2.25 -10.82 -3.78
C SER A 19 3.46 -9.89 -3.73
N VAL A 20 3.75 -9.37 -2.54
CA VAL A 20 4.95 -8.55 -2.30
C VAL A 20 6.21 -9.39 -2.51
N GLU A 21 6.20 -10.65 -2.10
CA GLU A 21 7.33 -11.58 -2.26
C GLU A 21 7.65 -11.81 -3.75
N GLU A 22 6.62 -11.97 -4.59
CA GLU A 22 6.80 -12.11 -6.03
C GLU A 22 7.37 -10.84 -6.68
N ALA A 23 6.92 -9.66 -6.24
CA ALA A 23 7.43 -8.38 -6.72
C ALA A 23 8.88 -8.15 -6.29
N ALA A 24 9.22 -8.47 -5.04
CA ALA A 24 10.57 -8.37 -4.52
C ALA A 24 11.55 -9.29 -5.25
N GLN A 25 11.13 -10.52 -5.55
CA GLN A 25 11.93 -11.42 -6.37
C GLN A 25 12.14 -10.87 -7.79
N ALA A 26 11.10 -10.31 -8.41
CA ALA A 26 11.18 -9.74 -9.77
C ALA A 26 12.14 -8.53 -9.83
N ALA A 27 12.12 -7.69 -8.80
CA ALA A 27 12.94 -6.50 -8.70
C ALA A 27 14.33 -6.72 -8.07
N GLN A 28 14.61 -7.93 -7.56
CA GLN A 28 15.85 -8.27 -6.84
C GLN A 28 16.10 -7.39 -5.60
N VAL A 29 15.03 -7.09 -4.87
CA VAL A 29 15.07 -6.28 -3.62
C VAL A 29 14.38 -7.05 -2.47
N GLN A 30 14.24 -6.43 -1.30
CA GLN A 30 13.55 -7.04 -0.15
C GLN A 30 12.06 -6.63 -0.10
N PRO A 31 11.18 -7.45 0.51
CA PRO A 31 9.78 -7.07 0.74
C PRO A 31 9.60 -5.72 1.46
N GLU A 32 10.57 -5.36 2.30
CA GLU A 32 10.65 -4.12 3.09
C GLU A 32 10.82 -2.86 2.24
N ASP A 33 11.32 -3.01 1.01
CA ASP A 33 11.50 -1.93 0.04
C ASP A 33 10.18 -1.57 -0.68
N PHE A 34 9.12 -2.35 -0.47
CA PHE A 34 7.80 -2.10 -1.02
C PHE A 34 6.83 -1.50 -0.01
N VAL A 35 5.77 -0.92 -0.56
CA VAL A 35 4.56 -0.56 0.19
C VAL A 35 3.34 -1.28 -0.38
N LYS A 36 2.35 -1.54 0.48
CA LYS A 36 1.01 -1.96 0.09
C LYS A 36 0.03 -0.83 0.30
N ASN A 37 -0.89 -0.66 -0.64
CA ASN A 37 -2.08 0.16 -0.49
C ASN A 37 -3.25 -0.76 -0.16
N ILE A 38 -3.73 -0.70 1.08
CA ILE A 38 -4.90 -1.47 1.52
C ILE A 38 -6.11 -0.55 1.50
N CYS A 39 -7.10 -0.91 0.70
CA CYS A 39 -8.38 -0.22 0.64
C CYS A 39 -9.28 -0.71 1.78
N LEU A 40 -9.88 0.22 2.50
CA LEU A 40 -10.86 -0.01 3.55
C LEU A 40 -12.08 0.86 3.31
N ILE A 41 -13.23 0.46 3.82
CA ILE A 41 -14.48 1.22 3.73
C ILE A 41 -14.96 1.57 5.14
N ASP A 42 -15.27 2.85 5.38
CA ASP A 42 -15.88 3.27 6.65
C ASP A 42 -17.40 3.01 6.68
N ALA A 43 -18.02 3.32 7.82
CA ALA A 43 -19.46 3.12 8.02
C ALA A 43 -20.34 3.96 7.08
N ASP A 44 -19.83 5.06 6.52
CA ASP A 44 -20.53 5.94 5.60
C ASP A 44 -20.28 5.56 4.13
N GLY A 45 -19.48 4.53 3.87
CA GLY A 45 -19.14 4.08 2.52
C GLY A 45 -17.97 4.82 1.88
N ASN A 46 -17.21 5.61 2.63
CA ASN A 46 -16.06 6.33 2.09
C ASN A 46 -14.86 5.39 1.94
N LEU A 47 -14.13 5.54 0.83
CA LEU A 47 -12.90 4.81 0.58
C LEU A 47 -11.73 5.41 1.37
N ILE A 48 -11.07 4.56 2.14
CA ILE A 48 -9.83 4.86 2.86
C ILE A 48 -8.70 4.03 2.23
N VAL A 49 -7.55 4.65 2.00
CA VAL A 49 -6.33 3.96 1.54
C VAL A 49 -5.27 4.01 2.64
N ALA A 50 -4.99 2.86 3.23
CA ALA A 50 -3.91 2.71 4.21
C ALA A 50 -2.62 2.25 3.50
N ILE A 51 -1.57 3.07 3.56
CA ILE A 51 -0.25 2.77 3.01
C ILE A 51 0.63 2.21 4.11
N VAL A 52 1.10 0.98 3.95
CA VAL A 52 1.97 0.28 4.91
C VAL A 52 3.17 -0.33 4.20
N LYS A 53 4.20 -0.73 4.94
CA LYS A 53 5.30 -1.51 4.36
C LYS A 53 4.82 -2.83 3.77
N GLY A 54 5.58 -3.39 2.83
CA GLY A 54 5.25 -4.61 2.09
C GLY A 54 5.00 -5.81 3.01
N GLU A 55 5.80 -5.96 4.05
CA GLU A 55 5.73 -7.02 5.06
C GLU A 55 4.63 -6.80 6.12
N ASP A 56 4.14 -5.57 6.25
CA ASP A 56 3.23 -5.19 7.33
C ASP A 56 1.76 -5.53 7.01
N ARG A 57 0.96 -5.67 8.07
CA ARG A 57 -0.50 -5.80 7.97
C ARG A 57 -1.17 -4.54 8.51
N VAL A 58 -2.24 -4.12 7.83
CA VAL A 58 -3.07 -3.03 8.32
C VAL A 58 -3.88 -3.48 9.53
N SER A 59 -3.96 -2.59 10.52
CA SER A 59 -4.82 -2.75 11.70
C SER A 59 -5.98 -1.76 11.60
N THR A 60 -7.18 -2.26 11.34
CA THR A 60 -8.41 -1.44 11.22
C THR A 60 -8.67 -0.62 12.49
N LYS A 61 -8.39 -1.19 13.67
CA LYS A 61 -8.46 -0.45 14.95
C LYS A 61 -7.51 0.75 15.01
N ARG A 62 -6.28 0.62 14.49
CA ARG A 62 -5.32 1.73 14.44
C ARG A 62 -5.75 2.78 13.41
N VAL A 63 -6.31 2.35 12.27
CA VAL A 63 -6.87 3.26 11.26
C VAL A 63 -8.03 4.07 11.85
N GLY A 64 -9.01 3.40 12.46
CA GLY A 64 -10.14 4.06 13.12
C GLY A 64 -9.68 5.06 14.19
N LYS A 65 -8.75 4.65 15.06
CA LYS A 65 -8.16 5.55 16.06
C LYS A 65 -7.46 6.77 15.45
N ALA A 66 -6.70 6.58 14.36
CA ALA A 66 -5.94 7.67 13.72
C ALA A 66 -6.86 8.68 13.01
N LEU A 67 -7.97 8.21 12.45
CA LEU A 67 -8.94 9.03 11.73
C LEU A 67 -10.08 9.55 12.62
N GLY A 68 -10.19 9.08 13.86
CA GLY A 68 -11.27 9.46 14.77
C GLY A 68 -12.64 8.88 14.39
N ILE A 69 -12.64 7.69 13.76
CA ILE A 69 -13.83 6.98 13.30
C ILE A 69 -13.90 5.58 13.92
N GLU A 70 -15.05 4.93 13.79
CA GLU A 70 -15.16 3.49 14.09
C GLU A 70 -14.20 2.67 13.20
N PRO A 71 -13.70 1.52 13.67
CA PRO A 71 -12.81 0.69 12.87
C PRO A 71 -13.43 0.35 11.49
N PRO A 72 -12.80 0.76 10.37
CA PRO A 72 -13.32 0.46 9.03
C PRO A 72 -13.08 -1.01 8.65
N GLU A 73 -13.75 -1.48 7.59
CA GLU A 73 -13.64 -2.85 7.05
C GLU A 73 -12.71 -2.96 5.84
#